data_AF-A0A2I4BDT8-F1
#
_entry.id   AF-A0A2I4BDT8-F1
#
_cell.length_a   1.000
_cell.length_b   1.000
_cell.length_c   1.000
_cell.angle_alpha   90.00
_cell.angle_beta   90.00
_cell.angle_gamma   90.00
#
_symmetry.space_group_name_H-M   'P 1'
#
loop_
_entity.id
_entity.type
_entity.pdbx_description
1 polymer ?
#
loop_
_entity_poly.entity_id
_entity_poly.type
_entity_poly.pdbx_seq_one_letter_code
_entity_poly.pdbx_strand_id
1 'polypeptide(L)'
;MTATVSLLAKSFGVCSSIGNPARYAFCSANINPVKYVTTEASGPPKRPMNGYTRYIHQQHPLIASQYPEMKVAEIIRKLAQQWRMMSPEQKEPFRKACLLGMEQYKLDVQKFKAQLSPAQLQELATKKKMRLKKRKAIQRKLELNRLGKPKGTRSAFNFFMSAQFLEAKGDNIPAKLMSLMEDWKNLSSHDKKVYTQLAEDDKIRYKNDMELWEDYMAEIGREDLLRLSKSKN
;
A
#
# COMPACT_ATOMS: atom_id res chain seq x y z
N MET A 1 65.28 -26.65 -41.32
CA MET A 1 65.12 -27.57 -40.17
C MET A 1 63.63 -27.61 -39.84
N THR A 2 62.87 -28.41 -40.61
CA THR A 2 62.35 -29.76 -40.24
C THR A 2 61.32 -29.67 -39.11
N ALA A 3 60.03 -29.62 -39.44
CA ALA A 3 59.06 -30.74 -39.43
C ALA A 3 58.23 -30.67 -38.13
N THR A 4 56.90 -30.84 -38.05
CA THR A 4 55.98 -31.86 -38.57
C THR A 4 54.54 -31.29 -38.52
N VAL A 5 53.74 -31.27 -39.61
CA VAL A 5 52.73 -32.27 -40.03
C VAL A 5 51.91 -32.93 -38.92
N SER A 6 50.59 -32.64 -38.86
CA SER A 6 49.54 -33.68 -38.96
C SER A 6 48.15 -33.10 -39.20
N LEU A 7 47.61 -33.48 -40.36
CA LEU A 7 46.21 -33.48 -40.80
C LEU A 7 45.42 -34.58 -40.07
N LEU A 8 44.11 -34.36 -39.84
CA LEU A 8 42.98 -35.17 -40.36
C LEU A 8 41.65 -34.58 -39.81
N ALA A 9 40.79 -34.03 -40.67
CA ALA A 9 39.64 -34.69 -41.32
C ALA A 9 38.36 -34.65 -40.46
N LYS A 10 37.42 -33.74 -40.78
CA LYS A 10 36.26 -33.90 -41.70
C LYS A 10 35.11 -34.71 -41.09
N SER A 11 33.97 -34.07 -40.88
CA SER A 11 32.70 -34.49 -41.51
C SER A 11 31.57 -33.50 -41.24
N PHE A 12 30.88 -33.14 -42.33
CA PHE A 12 29.59 -32.46 -42.36
C PHE A 12 28.47 -33.29 -41.73
N GLY A 13 27.48 -32.63 -41.16
CA GLY A 13 26.21 -33.23 -40.77
C GLY A 13 25.15 -32.15 -40.57
N VAL A 14 24.46 -31.80 -41.66
CA VAL A 14 23.18 -31.09 -41.61
C VAL A 14 22.13 -32.11 -41.15
N CYS A 15 21.42 -31.82 -40.06
CA CYS A 15 20.16 -32.48 -39.76
C CYS A 15 19.17 -31.43 -39.27
N SER A 16 18.20 -31.13 -40.12
CA SER A 16 16.99 -30.39 -39.80
C SER A 16 15.96 -31.42 -39.30
N SER A 17 15.43 -31.26 -38.09
CA SER A 17 14.15 -31.85 -37.71
C SER A 17 13.56 -31.15 -36.47
N ILE A 18 12.58 -30.29 -36.73
CA ILE A 18 11.26 -30.22 -36.09
C ILE A 18 11.11 -31.01 -34.77
N GLY A 19 10.73 -30.29 -33.71
CA GLY A 19 9.80 -30.80 -32.70
C GLY A 19 10.37 -31.06 -31.30
N ASN A 20 10.20 -30.10 -30.39
CA ASN A 20 9.34 -30.33 -29.23
C ASN A 20 9.05 -29.03 -28.46
N PRO A 21 7.78 -28.67 -28.22
CA PRO A 21 7.43 -27.56 -27.34
C PRO A 21 7.77 -27.97 -25.91
N ALA A 22 8.47 -27.08 -25.21
CA ALA A 22 8.78 -27.23 -23.80
C ALA A 22 7.49 -27.56 -23.03
N ARG A 23 7.46 -28.78 -22.51
CA ARG A 23 6.42 -29.28 -21.61
C ARG A 23 6.37 -28.35 -20.41
N TYR A 24 5.33 -27.54 -20.30
CA TYR A 24 4.86 -27.06 -19.00
C TYR A 24 4.50 -28.30 -18.20
N ALA A 25 5.43 -28.75 -17.36
CA ALA A 25 5.16 -29.80 -16.40
C ALA A 25 4.04 -29.29 -15.49
N PHE A 26 2.83 -29.79 -15.73
CA PHE A 26 1.73 -29.70 -14.80
C PHE A 26 2.15 -30.47 -13.55
N CYS A 27 2.70 -29.75 -12.57
CA CYS A 27 2.92 -30.30 -11.25
C CYS A 27 1.57 -30.72 -10.67
N SER A 28 1.42 -32.02 -10.42
CA SER A 28 0.31 -32.65 -9.73
C SER A 28 -0.15 -31.80 -8.54
N ALA A 29 -1.47 -31.64 -8.42
CA ALA A 29 -2.12 -30.88 -7.36
C ALA A 29 -1.89 -31.53 -5.99
N ASN A 30 -0.71 -31.32 -5.40
CA ASN A 30 -0.51 -31.48 -3.96
C ASN A 30 -1.18 -30.29 -3.28
N ILE A 31 -2.45 -30.47 -2.93
CA ILE A 31 -3.20 -29.57 -2.05
C ILE A 31 -2.68 -29.84 -0.65
N ASN A 32 -1.57 -29.19 -0.29
CA ASN A 32 -1.13 -29.17 1.10
C ASN A 32 -2.27 -28.62 1.97
N PRO A 33 -2.64 -29.27 3.09
CA PRO A 33 -3.57 -28.72 4.05
C PRO A 33 -2.89 -27.56 4.78
N VAL A 34 -2.86 -26.39 4.12
CA VAL A 34 -2.30 -25.18 4.71
C VAL A 34 -3.23 -24.72 5.82
N LYS A 35 -2.70 -24.76 7.05
CA LYS A 35 -3.29 -24.15 8.25
C LYS A 35 -3.68 -22.72 7.90
N TYR A 36 -4.98 -22.44 7.99
CA TYR A 36 -5.54 -21.11 7.77
C TYR A 36 -4.76 -20.08 8.58
N VAL A 37 -4.41 -18.95 7.95
CA VAL A 37 -3.75 -17.80 8.60
C VAL A 37 -4.32 -17.64 9.98
N THR A 38 -3.48 -17.94 10.96
CA THR A 38 -3.81 -18.10 12.36
C THR A 38 -4.58 -16.86 12.82
N THR A 39 -5.83 -17.11 13.16
CA THR A 39 -6.66 -16.24 13.99
C THR A 39 -5.84 -15.87 15.22
N GLU A 40 -5.62 -14.59 15.48
CA GLU A 40 -5.36 -14.17 16.86
C GLU A 40 -6.58 -14.67 17.65
N ALA A 41 -6.37 -15.58 18.60
CA ALA A 41 -7.43 -16.36 19.25
C ALA A 41 -8.51 -15.51 19.97
N SER A 42 -8.33 -14.19 20.07
CA SER A 42 -9.21 -13.25 20.76
C SER A 42 -10.01 -12.32 19.81
N GLY A 43 -9.73 -12.33 18.49
CA GLY A 43 -10.33 -11.40 17.53
C GLY A 43 -11.60 -11.92 16.83
N PRO A 44 -12.41 -11.04 16.21
CA PRO A 44 -13.50 -11.47 15.34
C PRO A 44 -12.99 -12.41 14.23
N PRO A 45 -13.71 -13.51 13.92
CA PRO A 45 -13.33 -14.42 12.85
C PRO A 45 -13.05 -13.67 11.54
N LYS A 46 -11.97 -14.02 10.85
CA LYS A 46 -11.59 -13.43 9.56
C LYS A 46 -12.24 -14.22 8.43
N ARG A 47 -12.61 -13.53 7.35
CA ARG A 47 -13.14 -14.17 6.15
C ARG A 47 -12.07 -15.10 5.55
N PRO A 48 -12.46 -16.28 5.03
CA PRO A 48 -11.52 -17.18 4.36
C PRO A 48 -10.99 -16.55 3.07
N MET A 49 -9.82 -17.00 2.62
CA MET A 49 -9.25 -16.58 1.35
C MET A 49 -10.13 -17.05 0.19
N ASN A 50 -10.33 -16.17 -0.80
CA ASN A 50 -10.95 -16.57 -2.06
C ASN A 50 -10.01 -17.50 -2.85
N GLY A 51 -10.55 -18.19 -3.86
CA GLY A 51 -9.79 -19.16 -4.65
C GLY A 51 -8.51 -18.60 -5.28
N TYR A 52 -8.58 -17.37 -5.83
CA TYR A 52 -7.42 -16.70 -6.43
C TYR A 52 -6.35 -16.36 -5.38
N THR A 53 -6.74 -15.75 -4.26
CA THR A 53 -5.81 -15.43 -3.16
C THR A 53 -5.17 -16.69 -2.59
N ARG A 54 -5.91 -17.79 -2.49
CA ARG A 54 -5.39 -19.08 -2.06
C ARG A 54 -4.35 -19.62 -3.05
N TYR A 55 -4.62 -19.54 -4.36
CA TYR A 55 -3.65 -19.90 -5.40
C TYR A 55 -2.38 -19.05 -5.30
N ILE A 56 -2.50 -17.72 -5.18
CA ILE A 56 -1.37 -16.81 -4.99
C ILE A 56 -0.57 -17.19 -3.74
N HIS A 57 -1.23 -17.45 -2.62
CA HIS A 57 -0.56 -17.82 -1.37
C HIS A 57 0.22 -19.13 -1.49
N GLN A 58 -0.26 -20.09 -2.29
CA GLN A 58 0.44 -21.36 -2.53
C GLN A 58 1.62 -21.22 -3.49
N GLN A 59 1.46 -20.43 -4.56
CA GLN A 59 2.43 -20.36 -5.65
C GLN A 59 3.49 -19.27 -5.46
N HIS A 60 3.16 -18.17 -4.77
CA HIS A 60 4.07 -17.06 -4.57
C HIS A 60 5.41 -17.48 -3.93
N PRO A 61 5.46 -18.28 -2.85
CA PRO A 61 6.73 -18.72 -2.28
C PRO A 61 7.59 -19.52 -3.27
N LEU A 62 6.97 -20.35 -4.11
CA LEU A 62 7.68 -21.17 -5.09
C LEU A 62 8.36 -20.30 -6.16
N ILE A 63 7.65 -19.30 -6.68
CA ILE A 63 8.21 -18.39 -7.69
C ILE A 63 9.22 -17.43 -7.04
N ALA A 64 8.97 -16.95 -5.82
CA ALA A 64 9.91 -16.10 -5.10
C ALA A 64 11.25 -16.80 -4.84
N SER A 65 11.24 -18.10 -4.50
CA SER A 65 12.46 -18.89 -4.35
C SER A 65 13.20 -19.11 -5.68
N GLN A 66 12.48 -19.20 -6.80
CA GLN A 66 13.09 -19.34 -8.13
C GLN A 66 13.67 -18.02 -8.66
N TYR A 67 13.09 -16.88 -8.27
CA TYR A 67 13.48 -15.56 -8.75
C TYR A 67 13.63 -14.57 -7.58
N PRO A 68 14.69 -14.71 -6.75
CA PRO A 68 14.88 -13.89 -5.55
C PRO A 68 15.09 -12.40 -5.85
N GLU A 69 15.66 -12.07 -7.01
CA GLU A 69 15.90 -10.69 -7.47
C GLU A 69 14.65 -10.01 -8.05
N MET A 70 13.58 -10.77 -8.31
CA MET A 70 12.39 -10.22 -8.94
C MET A 70 11.51 -9.50 -7.93
N LYS A 71 11.01 -8.32 -8.31
CA LYS A 71 10.08 -7.57 -7.46
C LYS A 71 8.82 -8.40 -7.24
N VAL A 72 8.38 -8.50 -5.98
CA VAL A 72 7.14 -9.20 -5.58
C VAL A 72 5.94 -8.79 -6.46
N ALA A 73 5.81 -7.51 -6.79
CA ALA A 73 4.73 -7.03 -7.65
C ALA A 73 4.73 -7.67 -9.06
N GLU A 74 5.89 -7.97 -9.62
CA GLU A 74 6.03 -8.63 -10.92
C GLU A 74 5.68 -10.12 -10.83
N ILE A 75 6.11 -10.78 -9.76
CA ILE A 75 5.74 -12.17 -9.45
C ILE A 75 4.21 -12.30 -9.36
N ILE A 76 3.57 -11.43 -8.58
CA ILE A 76 2.11 -11.41 -8.43
C ILE A 76 1.42 -11.13 -9.77
N ARG A 77 1.97 -10.26 -10.61
CA ARG A 77 1.44 -9.98 -11.96
C ARG A 77 1.49 -11.23 -12.86
N LYS A 78 2.59 -11.99 -12.83
CA LYS A 78 2.73 -13.26 -13.56
C LYS A 78 1.71 -14.29 -13.06
N LEU A 79 1.60 -14.46 -11.75
CA LEU A 79 0.61 -15.38 -11.17
C LEU A 79 -0.84 -14.99 -11.52
N ALA A 80 -1.13 -13.69 -11.56
CA ALA A 80 -2.45 -13.18 -11.98
C ALA A 80 -2.77 -13.57 -13.43
N GLN A 81 -1.78 -13.50 -14.32
CA GLN A 81 -1.92 -13.94 -15.71
C GLN A 81 -2.12 -15.45 -15.80
N GLN A 82 -1.30 -16.24 -15.08
CA GLN A 82 -1.44 -17.70 -15.02
C GLN A 82 -2.83 -18.11 -14.53
N TRP A 83 -3.33 -17.50 -13.45
CA TRP A 83 -4.68 -17.76 -12.96
C TRP A 83 -5.77 -17.45 -14.01
N ARG A 84 -5.62 -16.39 -14.80
CA ARG A 84 -6.59 -16.10 -15.88
C ARG A 84 -6.60 -17.20 -16.95
N MET A 85 -5.42 -17.73 -17.28
CA MET A 85 -5.24 -18.78 -18.30
C MET A 85 -5.63 -20.19 -17.82
N MET A 86 -5.71 -20.43 -16.51
CA MET A 86 -6.10 -21.74 -15.97
C MET A 86 -7.54 -22.10 -16.34
N SER A 87 -7.77 -23.39 -16.60
CA SER A 87 -9.09 -23.93 -16.91
C SER A 87 -10.00 -23.93 -15.67
N PRO A 88 -11.34 -24.03 -15.85
CA PRO A 88 -12.27 -24.15 -14.73
C PRO A 88 -11.92 -25.32 -13.80
N GLU A 89 -11.53 -26.47 -14.35
CA GLU A 89 -11.18 -27.69 -13.60
C GLU A 89 -9.96 -27.49 -12.71
N GLN A 90 -8.98 -26.71 -13.18
CA GLN A 90 -7.80 -26.35 -12.39
C GLN A 90 -8.13 -25.35 -11.27
N LYS A 91 -9.17 -24.54 -11.45
CA LYS A 91 -9.66 -23.58 -10.44
C LYS A 91 -10.61 -24.23 -9.43
N GLU A 92 -11.24 -25.35 -9.78
CA GLU A 92 -12.23 -26.04 -8.96
C GLU A 92 -11.75 -26.38 -7.54
N PRO A 93 -10.53 -26.92 -7.32
CA PRO A 93 -10.04 -27.20 -5.97
C PRO A 93 -10.01 -25.95 -5.09
N PHE A 94 -9.59 -24.81 -5.65
CA PHE A 94 -9.54 -23.53 -4.94
C PHE A 94 -10.93 -22.96 -4.67
N ARG A 95 -11.87 -23.17 -5.61
CA ARG A 95 -13.29 -22.79 -5.45
C ARG A 95 -13.93 -23.59 -4.32
N LYS A 96 -13.80 -24.92 -4.34
CA LYS A 96 -14.32 -25.82 -3.29
C LYS A 96 -13.74 -25.48 -1.92
N ALA A 97 -12.42 -25.27 -1.83
CA ALA A 97 -11.77 -24.86 -0.59
C ALA A 97 -12.30 -23.51 -0.05
N CYS A 98 -12.60 -22.55 -0.94
CA CYS A 98 -13.21 -21.28 -0.56
C CYS A 98 -14.64 -21.47 -0.03
N LEU A 99 -15.45 -22.33 -0.66
CA LEU A 99 -16.83 -22.61 -0.24
C LEU A 99 -16.87 -23.25 1.15
N LEU A 100 -16.08 -24.31 1.35
CA LEU A 100 -15.94 -24.97 2.65
C LEU A 100 -15.46 -24.01 3.74
N GLY A 101 -14.45 -23.19 3.44
CA GLY A 101 -13.99 -22.16 4.36
C GLY A 101 -15.06 -21.12 4.71
N MET A 102 -15.96 -20.80 3.77
CA MET A 102 -17.06 -19.86 4.01
C MET A 102 -18.16 -20.45 4.89
N GLU A 103 -18.43 -21.74 4.78
CA GLU A 103 -19.36 -22.44 5.68
C GLU A 103 -18.84 -22.45 7.10
N GLN A 104 -17.58 -22.84 7.31
CA GLN A 104 -16.93 -22.80 8.62
C GLN A 104 -16.94 -21.38 9.20
N TYR A 105 -16.58 -20.38 8.39
CA TYR A 105 -16.60 -18.98 8.80
C TYR A 105 -17.97 -18.50 9.29
N LYS A 106 -19.07 -18.93 8.65
CA LYS A 106 -20.42 -18.58 9.11
C LYS A 106 -20.69 -19.13 10.51
N LEU A 107 -20.33 -20.40 10.76
CA LEU A 107 -20.47 -21.03 12.07
C LEU A 107 -19.61 -20.33 13.12
N ASP A 108 -18.36 -20.03 12.80
CA ASP A 108 -17.44 -19.34 13.70
C ASP A 108 -17.92 -17.94 14.06
N VAL A 109 -18.47 -17.19 13.10
CA VAL A 109 -19.06 -15.86 13.34
C VAL A 109 -20.30 -15.94 14.24
N GLN A 110 -21.14 -16.96 14.07
CA GLN A 110 -22.31 -17.16 14.94
C GLN A 110 -21.87 -17.48 16.37
N LYS A 111 -20.94 -18.42 16.54
CA LYS A 111 -20.35 -18.76 17.85
C LYS A 111 -19.70 -17.55 18.50
N PHE A 112 -18.89 -16.79 17.75
CA PHE A 112 -18.24 -15.59 18.24
C PHE A 112 -19.25 -14.52 18.70
N LYS A 113 -20.30 -14.27 17.93
CA LYS A 113 -21.33 -13.29 18.31
C LYS A 113 -22.12 -13.72 19.54
N ALA A 114 -22.42 -15.01 19.67
CA ALA A 114 -23.15 -15.56 20.82
C ALA A 114 -22.34 -15.46 22.14
N GLN A 115 -21.00 -15.46 22.06
CA GLN A 115 -20.13 -15.32 23.22
C GLN A 115 -19.95 -13.87 23.71
N LEU A 116 -20.40 -12.87 22.94
CA LEU A 116 -20.16 -11.46 23.26
C LEU A 116 -21.29 -10.83 24.08
N SER A 117 -20.90 -10.02 25.07
CA SER A 117 -21.81 -9.13 25.79
C SER A 117 -22.32 -7.99 24.88
N PRO A 118 -23.54 -7.45 25.13
CA PRO A 118 -24.04 -6.25 24.43
C PRO A 118 -23.06 -5.08 24.43
N ALA A 119 -22.33 -4.86 25.54
CA ALA A 119 -21.33 -3.81 25.64
C ALA A 119 -20.14 -4.03 24.68
N GLN A 120 -19.65 -5.27 24.58
CA GLN A 120 -18.57 -5.63 23.65
C GLN A 120 -19.02 -5.52 22.18
N LEU A 121 -20.28 -5.87 21.88
CA LEU A 121 -20.86 -5.69 20.55
C LEU A 121 -20.92 -4.22 20.16
N GLN A 122 -21.33 -3.35 21.10
CA GLN A 122 -21.35 -1.90 20.88
C GLN A 122 -19.93 -1.36 20.66
N GLU A 123 -18.95 -1.78 21.46
CA GLU A 123 -17.55 -1.39 21.29
C GLU A 123 -16.99 -1.84 19.93
N LEU A 124 -17.32 -3.05 19.47
CA LEU A 124 -16.93 -3.52 18.15
C LEU A 124 -17.57 -2.67 17.04
N ALA A 125 -18.82 -2.25 17.21
CA ALA A 125 -19.52 -1.37 16.28
C ALA A 125 -18.90 0.04 16.26
N THR A 126 -18.55 0.62 17.41
CA THR A 126 -17.87 1.93 17.48
C THR A 126 -16.49 1.85 16.85
N LYS A 127 -15.68 0.83 17.16
CA LYS A 127 -14.37 0.58 16.53
C LYS A 127 -14.48 0.47 15.01
N LYS A 128 -15.49 -0.25 14.49
CA LYS A 128 -15.77 -0.34 13.04
C LYS A 128 -16.12 1.03 12.44
N LYS A 129 -16.99 1.81 13.09
CA LYS A 129 -17.36 3.16 12.66
C LYS A 129 -16.16 4.09 12.63
N MET A 130 -15.29 4.04 13.65
CA MET A 130 -14.06 4.83 13.72
C MET A 130 -13.07 4.45 12.62
N ARG A 131 -12.87 3.14 12.36
CA ARG A 131 -12.06 2.66 11.21
C ARG A 131 -12.59 3.17 9.87
N LEU A 132 -13.90 3.15 9.65
CA LEU A 132 -14.51 3.66 8.43
C LEU A 132 -14.33 5.16 8.28
N LYS A 133 -14.56 5.94 9.35
CA LYS A 133 -14.31 7.38 9.38
C LYS A 133 -12.85 7.70 9.05
N LYS A 134 -11.89 7.01 9.67
CA LYS A 134 -10.45 7.15 9.38
C LYS A 134 -10.13 6.84 7.91
N ARG A 135 -10.65 5.74 7.37
CA ARG A 135 -10.44 5.39 5.95
C ARG A 135 -10.99 6.46 5.00
N LYS A 136 -12.21 6.95 5.25
CA LYS A 136 -12.82 8.02 4.45
C LYS A 136 -12.02 9.33 4.55
N ALA A 137 -11.55 9.69 5.75
CA ALA A 137 -10.71 10.88 5.95
C ALA A 137 -9.38 10.79 5.19
N ILE A 138 -8.72 9.62 5.21
CA ILE A 138 -7.49 9.37 4.43
C ILE A 138 -7.77 9.48 2.93
N GLN A 139 -8.85 8.86 2.45
CA GLN A 139 -9.23 8.95 1.03
C GLN A 139 -9.50 10.39 0.59
N ARG A 140 -10.27 11.15 1.39
CA ARG A 140 -10.51 12.57 1.14
C ARG A 140 -9.20 13.37 1.11
N LYS A 141 -8.28 13.11 2.05
CA LYS A 141 -6.96 13.78 2.05
C LYS A 141 -6.15 13.46 0.79
N LEU A 142 -6.12 12.20 0.36
CA LEU A 142 -5.41 11.79 -0.85
C LEU A 142 -6.02 12.40 -2.11
N GLU A 143 -7.35 12.49 -2.17
CA GLU A 143 -8.07 13.17 -3.25
C GLU A 143 -7.70 14.65 -3.31
N LEU A 144 -7.77 15.36 -2.18
CA LEU A 144 -7.37 16.76 -2.09
C LEU A 144 -5.91 16.98 -2.48
N ASN A 145 -5.01 16.08 -2.07
CA ASN A 145 -3.60 16.12 -2.47
C ASN A 145 -3.43 15.91 -3.98
N ARG A 146 -4.18 14.97 -4.57
CA ARG A 146 -4.16 14.72 -6.02
C ARG A 146 -4.70 15.90 -6.81
N LEU A 147 -5.68 16.63 -6.27
CA LEU A 147 -6.22 17.86 -6.83
C LEU A 147 -5.32 19.08 -6.55
N GLY A 148 -4.14 18.90 -5.96
CA GLY A 148 -3.19 19.98 -5.73
C GLY A 148 -3.66 21.02 -4.72
N LYS A 149 -4.55 20.66 -3.77
CA LYS A 149 -5.05 21.62 -2.78
C LYS A 149 -3.89 22.30 -2.03
N PRO A 150 -3.84 23.65 -1.98
CA PRO A 150 -2.80 24.38 -1.28
C PRO A 150 -2.63 23.92 0.17
N LYS A 151 -1.38 23.78 0.61
CA LYS A 151 -1.07 23.49 2.01
C LYS A 151 -1.39 24.73 2.85
N GLY A 152 -1.94 24.50 4.05
CA GLY A 152 -2.27 25.58 4.99
C GLY A 152 -1.07 26.46 5.36
N THR A 153 -1.38 27.63 5.91
CA THR A 153 -0.40 28.61 6.40
C THR A 153 0.51 28.01 7.46
N ARG A 154 1.80 28.31 7.38
CA ARG A 154 2.81 27.97 8.37
C ARG A 154 2.87 29.06 9.44
N SER A 155 2.92 28.64 10.70
CA SER A 155 3.17 29.56 11.81
C SER A 155 4.65 29.99 11.84
N ALA A 156 4.94 31.07 12.57
CA ALA A 156 6.32 31.54 12.77
C ALA A 156 7.21 30.42 13.34
N PHE A 157 6.68 29.65 14.30
CA PHE A 157 7.37 28.48 14.84
C PHE A 157 7.60 27.39 13.79
N ASN A 158 6.69 27.17 12.84
CA ASN A 158 6.94 26.21 11.76
C ASN A 158 8.08 26.65 10.85
N PHE A 159 8.21 27.94 10.56
CA PHE A 159 9.35 28.48 9.81
C PHE A 159 10.65 28.31 10.58
N PHE A 160 10.68 28.70 11.85
CA PHE A 160 11.82 28.49 12.74
C PHE A 160 12.22 27.02 12.79
N MET A 161 11.27 26.12 13.08
CA MET A 161 11.52 24.68 13.09
C MET A 161 12.10 24.22 11.76
N SER A 162 11.54 24.62 10.63
CA SER A 162 12.05 24.18 9.32
C SER A 162 13.46 24.68 9.03
N ALA A 163 13.82 25.87 9.50
CA ALA A 163 15.16 26.44 9.33
C ALA A 163 16.19 25.74 10.23
N GLN A 164 15.81 25.42 11.46
CA GLN A 164 16.73 24.93 12.50
C GLN A 164 16.72 23.41 12.67
N PHE A 165 15.85 22.67 11.97
CA PHE A 165 15.64 21.23 12.22
C PHE A 165 16.88 20.36 11.98
N LEU A 166 17.69 20.71 10.98
CA LEU A 166 18.90 19.93 10.65
C LEU A 166 19.94 20.05 11.78
N GLU A 167 20.12 21.27 12.30
CA GLU A 167 21.12 21.63 13.32
C GLU A 167 20.62 21.40 14.76
N ALA A 168 19.34 21.08 14.95
CA ALA A 168 18.76 20.80 16.25
C ALA A 168 19.47 19.67 16.99
N LYS A 169 19.68 19.87 18.30
CA LYS A 169 20.35 18.90 19.19
C LYS A 169 19.44 17.69 19.44
N GLY A 170 20.03 16.49 19.36
CA GLY A 170 19.37 15.24 19.70
C GLY A 170 19.47 14.17 18.61
N ASP A 171 19.57 12.92 19.03
CA ASP A 171 19.83 11.78 18.14
C ASP A 171 18.57 11.28 17.41
N ASN A 172 17.40 11.67 17.91
CA ASN A 172 16.11 11.28 17.34
C ASN A 172 15.18 12.49 17.19
N ILE A 173 14.17 12.34 16.33
CA ILE A 173 13.20 13.40 16.00
C ILE A 173 12.53 13.98 17.27
N PRO A 174 12.05 13.18 18.23
CA PRO A 174 11.48 13.71 19.47
C PRO A 174 12.46 14.60 20.25
N ALA A 175 13.72 14.17 20.43
CA ALA A 175 14.73 14.95 21.14
C ALA A 175 15.01 16.29 20.43
N LYS A 176 15.14 16.27 19.11
CA LYS A 176 15.30 17.49 18.29
C LYS A 176 14.13 18.45 18.45
N LEU A 177 12.90 17.94 18.43
CA LEU A 177 11.71 18.78 18.62
C LEU A 177 11.66 19.41 20.02
N MET A 178 12.05 18.67 21.06
CA MET A 178 12.12 19.20 22.42
C MET A 178 13.17 20.32 22.53
N SER A 179 14.35 20.15 21.94
CA SER A 179 15.37 21.21 21.86
C SER A 179 14.81 22.44 21.16
N LEU A 180 14.25 22.28 19.95
CA LEU A 180 13.71 23.40 19.17
C LEU A 180 12.58 24.14 19.89
N MET A 181 11.75 23.43 20.65
CA MET A 181 10.69 24.06 21.43
C MET A 181 11.27 24.94 22.54
N GLU A 182 12.36 24.51 23.17
CA GLU A 182 13.07 25.29 24.18
C GLU A 182 13.83 26.48 23.56
N ASP A 183 14.53 26.24 22.46
CA ASP A 183 15.24 27.27 21.71
C ASP A 183 14.27 28.37 21.24
N TRP A 184 13.08 28.00 20.76
CA TRP A 184 12.04 28.97 20.38
C TRP A 184 11.52 29.79 21.57
N LYS A 185 11.37 29.19 22.75
CA LYS A 185 10.94 29.95 23.94
C LYS A 185 11.98 31.00 24.30
N ASN A 186 13.25 30.62 24.30
CA ASN A 186 14.38 31.46 24.68
C ASN A 186 14.82 32.43 23.57
N LEU A 187 14.32 32.27 22.35
CA LEU A 187 14.61 33.14 21.23
C LEU A 187 14.14 34.59 21.49
N SER A 188 15.00 35.55 21.16
CA SER A 188 14.74 36.98 21.39
C SER A 188 13.54 37.49 20.60
N SER A 189 12.93 38.59 21.04
CA SER A 189 11.83 39.23 20.30
C SER A 189 12.28 39.72 18.92
N HIS A 190 13.53 40.15 18.79
CA HIS A 190 14.12 40.59 17.52
C HIS A 190 14.19 39.44 16.52
N ASP A 191 14.75 38.29 16.92
CA ASP A 191 14.91 37.14 16.02
C ASP A 191 13.55 36.49 15.70
N LYS A 192 12.62 36.47 16.66
CA LYS A 192 11.23 36.05 16.44
C LYS A 192 10.52 36.89 15.39
N LYS A 193 10.90 38.16 15.22
CA LYS A 193 10.27 39.08 14.24
C LYS A 193 10.44 38.58 12.81
N VAL A 194 11.61 38.05 12.47
CA VAL A 194 11.89 37.50 11.12
C VAL A 194 10.91 36.37 10.80
N TYR A 195 10.75 35.41 11.72
CA TYR A 195 9.82 34.30 11.54
C TYR A 195 8.35 34.72 11.57
N THR A 196 8.03 35.78 12.33
CA THR A 196 6.68 36.36 12.36
C THR A 196 6.36 36.98 11.00
N GLN A 197 7.29 37.73 10.41
CA GLN A 197 7.10 38.29 9.07
C GLN A 197 6.90 37.18 8.02
N LEU A 198 7.73 36.13 8.04
CA LEU A 198 7.56 34.97 7.15
C LEU A 198 6.18 34.32 7.30
N ALA A 199 5.64 34.25 8.52
CA ALA A 199 4.30 33.72 8.76
C ALA A 199 3.20 34.62 8.20
N GLU A 200 3.35 35.95 8.28
CA GLU A 200 2.42 36.89 7.66
C GLU A 200 2.46 36.79 6.12
N ASP A 201 3.64 36.71 5.53
CA ASP A 201 3.81 36.53 4.08
C ASP A 201 3.18 35.19 3.63
N ASP A 202 3.28 34.14 4.45
CA ASP A 202 2.68 32.83 4.17
C ASP A 202 1.14 32.85 4.19
N LYS A 203 0.52 33.74 4.97
CA LYS A 203 -0.93 33.97 4.93
C LYS A 203 -1.36 34.56 3.60
N ILE A 204 -0.59 35.51 3.06
CA ILE A 204 -0.85 36.12 1.75
C ILE A 204 -0.73 35.04 0.67
N ARG A 205 0.37 34.27 0.69
CA ARG A 205 0.60 33.14 -0.22
C ARG A 205 -0.57 32.15 -0.20
N TYR A 206 -0.98 31.68 0.99
CA TYR A 206 -2.09 30.74 1.11
C TYR A 206 -3.42 31.31 0.61
N LYS A 207 -3.69 32.60 0.85
CA LYS A 207 -4.90 33.26 0.37
C LYS A 207 -4.96 33.21 -1.16
N ASN A 208 -3.89 33.65 -1.83
CA ASN A 208 -3.80 33.69 -3.29
C ASN A 208 -3.88 32.28 -3.88
N ASP A 209 -3.09 31.33 -3.35
CA ASP A 209 -3.11 29.93 -3.80
C ASP A 209 -4.50 29.30 -3.66
N MET A 210 -5.21 29.58 -2.56
CA MET A 210 -6.57 29.07 -2.32
C MET A 210 -7.60 29.69 -3.25
N GLU A 211 -7.49 30.97 -3.58
CA GLU A 211 -8.39 31.62 -4.53
C GLU A 211 -8.25 30.98 -5.91
N LEU A 212 -7.02 30.87 -6.43
CA LEU A 212 -6.72 30.22 -7.71
C LEU A 212 -7.18 28.75 -7.73
N TRP A 213 -6.94 28.02 -6.65
CA TRP A 213 -7.35 26.63 -6.55
C TRP A 213 -8.88 26.48 -6.54
N GLU A 214 -9.59 27.35 -5.83
CA GLU A 214 -11.06 27.36 -5.79
C GLU A 214 -11.66 27.69 -7.16
N ASP A 215 -11.10 28.65 -7.88
CA ASP A 215 -11.56 29.02 -9.21
C ASP A 215 -11.37 27.84 -10.18
N TYR A 216 -10.21 27.17 -10.13
CA TYR A 216 -9.97 25.94 -10.89
C TYR A 216 -10.92 24.80 -10.48
N MET A 217 -11.25 24.64 -9.19
CA MET A 217 -12.23 23.64 -8.76
C MET A 217 -13.64 23.92 -9.29
N ALA A 218 -14.04 25.19 -9.37
CA ALA A 218 -15.31 25.60 -9.97
C ALA A 218 -15.35 25.29 -11.48
N GLU A 219 -14.27 25.57 -12.21
CA GLU A 219 -14.15 25.26 -13.64
C GLU A 219 -14.32 23.76 -13.96
N ILE A 220 -13.77 22.88 -13.12
CA ILE A 220 -13.91 21.42 -13.29
C ILE A 220 -15.21 20.86 -12.68
N GLY A 221 -16.13 21.71 -12.21
CA GLY A 221 -17.44 21.32 -11.64
C GLY A 221 -17.36 20.67 -10.25
N ARG A 222 -16.29 20.90 -9.49
CA ARG A 222 -16.07 20.38 -8.12
C ARG A 222 -16.39 21.41 -7.06
N GLU A 223 -17.57 22.01 -7.16
CA GLU A 223 -18.07 23.04 -6.23
C GLU A 223 -18.22 22.52 -4.79
N ASP A 224 -18.37 21.20 -4.60
CA ASP A 224 -18.42 20.52 -3.31
C ASP A 224 -17.17 20.75 -2.44
N LEU A 225 -16.08 21.21 -3.04
CA LEU A 225 -14.79 21.44 -2.40
C LEU A 225 -14.52 22.91 -2.04
N LEU A 226 -15.37 23.84 -2.47
CA LEU A 226 -15.24 25.28 -2.22
C LEU A 226 -15.55 25.62 -0.76
N ARG A 227 -14.93 26.69 -0.23
CA ARG A 227 -15.32 27.23 1.08
C ARG A 227 -16.76 27.74 1.04
N LEU A 228 -17.47 27.61 2.17
CA LEU A 228 -18.88 28.00 2.32
C LEU A 228 -19.19 29.46 1.92
N SER A 229 -18.20 30.35 1.97
CA SER A 229 -18.33 31.74 1.54
C SER A 229 -18.45 31.91 0.03
N LYS A 230 -17.83 31.04 -0.78
CA LYS A 230 -17.92 31.06 -2.26
C LYS A 230 -19.08 30.22 -2.79
N SER A 231 -19.53 29.21 -2.04
CA SER A 231 -20.62 28.31 -2.47
C SER A 231 -22.02 28.95 -2.47
N LYS A 232 -22.19 30.19 -1.98
CA LYS A 232 -23.47 30.88 -1.83
C LYS A 232 -23.71 32.03 -2.82
N ASN A 233 -22.80 32.23 -3.76
CA ASN A 233 -22.93 33.25 -4.81
C ASN A 233 -23.32 32.61 -6.13
#